data_AF-A0A7W2CDW9-F1
#
_entry.id   AF-A0A7W2CDW9-F1
#
_cell.length_a   1.000
_cell.length_b   1.000
_cell.length_c   1.000
_cell.angle_alpha   90.00
_cell.angle_beta   90.00
_cell.angle_gamma   90.00
#
_symmetry.space_group_name_H-M   'P 1'
#
loop_
_entity.id
_entity.type
_entity.pdbx_description
1 polymer ?
#
loop_
_entity_poly.entity_id
_entity_poly.type
_entity_poly.pdbx_seq_one_letter_code
_entity_poly.pdbx_strand_id
1 'polypeptide(L)' 'MENNEDTAADSRTPLIESQLNEYEVEFSKVESTLSALADGIDPTAAASWISKI' A
#
# COMPACT_ATOMS: atom_id res chain seq x y z
N MET A 1 29.88 19.30 -3.18
CA MET A 1 29.26 18.42 -2.16
C MET A 1 28.16 17.70 -2.89
N GLU A 2 28.31 16.39 -3.02
CA GLU A 2 27.52 15.51 -3.88
C GLU A 2 26.03 15.55 -3.50
N ASN A 3 25.19 15.91 -4.47
CA ASN A 3 23.81 15.46 -4.48
C ASN A 3 23.85 13.97 -4.83
N ASN A 4 23.57 13.12 -3.85
CA ASN A 4 23.15 11.74 -4.10
C ASN A 4 21.76 11.78 -4.75
N GLU A 5 21.73 12.13 -6.04
CA GLU A 5 20.57 11.94 -6.90
C GLU A 5 20.32 10.44 -7.04
N ASP A 6 19.24 10.02 -6.39
CA ASP A 6 18.25 9.14 -6.97
C ASP A 6 18.80 7.79 -7.49
N THR A 7 19.15 6.91 -6.55
CA THR A 7 19.26 5.47 -6.79
C THR A 7 17.89 4.81 -7.04
N ALA A 8 16.97 5.51 -7.71
CA ALA A 8 15.68 5.02 -8.17
C ALA A 8 15.64 5.02 -9.69
N ALA A 9 16.71 4.53 -10.32
CA ALA A 9 16.55 3.85 -11.61
C ALA A 9 15.91 2.47 -11.37
N ASP A 10 14.77 2.46 -10.66
CA ASP A 10 13.97 1.26 -10.52
C ASP A 10 13.36 1.03 -11.89
N SER A 11 13.78 -0.06 -12.52
CA SER A 11 13.47 -0.41 -13.90
C SER A 11 11.98 -0.19 -14.18
N ARG A 12 11.66 0.63 -15.18
CA ARG A 12 10.29 0.85 -15.70
C ARG A 12 9.76 -0.40 -16.40
N THR A 13 9.94 -1.56 -15.80
CA THR A 13 9.38 -2.82 -16.26
C THR A 13 7.89 -2.73 -16.00
N PRO A 14 7.04 -2.79 -17.03
CA PRO A 14 5.60 -2.81 -16.83
C PRO A 14 5.23 -3.96 -15.89
N LEU A 15 4.37 -3.69 -14.91
CA LEU A 15 3.84 -4.74 -14.04
C LEU A 15 3.07 -5.75 -14.89
N ILE A 16 3.21 -7.03 -14.56
CA ILE A 16 2.34 -8.07 -15.13
C ILE A 16 1.00 -8.07 -14.40
N GLU A 17 -0.05 -8.58 -15.05
CA GLU A 17 -1.43 -8.57 -14.50
C GLU A 17 -1.53 -9.15 -13.09
N SER A 18 -0.77 -10.20 -12.78
CA SER A 18 -0.78 -10.80 -11.44
C SER A 18 -0.27 -9.83 -10.37
N GLN A 19 0.76 -9.05 -10.67
CA GLN A 19 1.29 -8.03 -9.77
C GLN A 19 0.29 -6.88 -9.61
N LEU A 20 -0.37 -6.47 -10.69
CA LEU A 20 -1.41 -5.44 -10.63
C LEU A 20 -2.58 -5.87 -9.74
N ASN A 21 -3.04 -7.12 -9.88
CA ASN A 21 -4.09 -7.68 -9.05
C ASN A 21 -3.70 -7.78 -7.57
N GLU A 22 -2.44 -8.13 -7.27
CA GLU A 22 -1.92 -8.09 -5.89
C GLU A 22 -1.99 -6.68 -5.30
N TYR A 23 -1.59 -5.65 -6.07
CA TYR A 23 -1.71 -4.26 -5.62
C TYR A 23 -3.15 -3.82 -5.42
N GLU A 24 -4.08 -4.19 -6.30
CA GLU A 24 -5.51 -3.86 -6.15
C GLU A 24 -6.09 -4.43 -4.85
N VAL A 25 -5.69 -5.65 -4.47
CA VAL A 25 -6.08 -6.27 -3.19
C VAL A 25 -5.52 -5.46 -2.02
N GLU A 26 -4.24 -5.08 -2.06
CA GLU A 26 -3.62 -4.28 -1.00
C GLU A 26 -4.24 -2.87 -0.90
N PHE A 27 -4.51 -2.22 -2.03
CA PHE A 27 -5.22 -0.95 -2.05
C PHE A 27 -6.62 -1.06 -1.43
N SER A 28 -7.38 -2.10 -1.77
CA SER A 28 -8.71 -2.33 -1.19
C SER A 28 -8.67 -2.49 0.33
N LYS A 29 -7.63 -3.13 0.87
CA LYS A 29 -7.43 -3.26 2.33
C LYS A 29 -7.18 -1.89 2.98
N VAL A 30 -6.34 -1.06 2.35
CA VAL A 30 -6.03 0.29 2.84
C VAL A 30 -7.29 1.17 2.79
N GLU A 31 -8.02 1.19 1.68
CA GLU A 31 -9.26 1.96 1.55
C GLU A 31 -10.30 1.56 2.61
N SER A 32 -10.49 0.25 2.81
CA SER A 32 -11.41 -0.28 3.82
C SER A 32 -10.99 0.12 5.24
N THR A 33 -9.69 0.12 5.53
CA THR A 33 -9.14 0.52 6.82
C THR A 33 -9.34 2.02 7.06
N LEU A 34 -9.07 2.85 6.06
CA LEU A 34 -9.29 4.30 6.13
C LEU A 34 -10.76 4.64 6.32
N SER A 35 -11.66 3.94 5.63
CA SER A 35 -13.11 4.10 5.82
C SER A 35 -13.51 3.76 7.26
N ALA A 36 -13.04 2.63 7.80
CA ALA A 36 -13.35 2.24 9.17
C ALA A 36 -12.85 3.25 10.22
N LEU A 37 -11.66 3.81 10.00
CA LEU A 37 -11.13 4.88 10.86
C LEU A 37 -12.00 6.15 10.78
N ALA A 38 -12.47 6.51 9.58
CA ALA A 38 -13.39 7.64 9.40
C ALA A 38 -14.75 7.39 10.08
N ASP A 39 -15.20 6.14 10.12
CA ASP A 39 -16.42 5.70 10.81
C ASP A 39 -16.24 5.57 12.34
N GLY A 40 -15.04 5.86 12.87
CA GLY A 40 -14.75 5.86 14.30
C GLY A 40 -14.46 4.49 14.90
N ILE A 41 -14.11 3.50 14.08
CA ILE A 41 -13.60 2.20 14.55
C ILE A 41 -12.28 2.41 15.29
N ASP A 42 -12.07 1.61 16.34
CA ASP A 42 -10.82 1.62 17.10
C ASP A 42 -9.59 1.45 16.17
N PRO A 43 -8.59 2.35 16.25
CA PRO A 43 -7.43 2.29 15.36
C PRO A 43 -6.60 1.02 15.48
N THR A 44 -6.56 0.37 16.64
CA THR A 44 -5.83 -0.89 16.84
C THR A 44 -6.56 -2.03 16.11
N ALA A 45 -7.89 -2.05 16.20
CA ALA A 45 -8.72 -2.99 15.45
C ALA A 45 -8.61 -2.77 13.93
N ALA A 46 -8.68 -1.51 13.47
CA ALA A 46 -8.55 -1.18 12.04
C ALA A 46 -7.14 -1.53 11.49
N ALA A 47 -6.07 -1.23 12.24
CA ALA A 47 -4.69 -1.55 11.84
C ALA A 47 -4.41 -3.06 11.72
N SER A 48 -5.18 -3.90 12.44
CA SER A 48 -5.06 -5.35 12.35
C SER A 48 -5.44 -5.91 10.97
N TRP A 49 -6.21 -5.16 10.16
CA TRP A 49 -6.67 -5.58 8.85
C TRP A 49 -5.61 -5.43 7.76
N ILE A 50 -4.68 -4.49 7.94
CA ILE A 50 -3.51 -4.33 7.05
C ILE A 50 -2.40 -5.31 7.43
N SER A 51 -2.28 -5.66 8.71
CA SER A 51 -1.20 -6.51 9.22
C SER A 51 -1.36 -8.01 8.91
N LYS A 52 -2.47 -8.41 8.28
CA LYS A 52 -2.76 -9.82 7.97
C LYS A 52 -2.20 -10.15 6.59
N ILE A 53 -0.92 -10.51 6.57
CA ILE A 53 -0.21 -11.15 5.46
C ILE A 53 0.16 -12.57 5.90
#